data_AF-A0A925BAL1-F1
#
_entry.id   AF-A0A925BAL1-F1
#
_cell.length_a   1.000
_cell.length_b   1.000
_cell.length_c   1.000
_cell.angle_alpha   90.00
_cell.angle_beta   90.00
_cell.angle_gamma   90.00
#
_symmetry.space_group_name_H-M   'P 1'
#
loop_
_entity.id
_entity.type
_entity.pdbx_description
1 polymer ?
#
loop_
_entity_poly.entity_id
_entity_poly.type
_entity_poly.pdbx_seq_one_letter_code
_entity_poly.pdbx_strand_id
1 'polypeptide(L)' 'MILGDYDRAKNEVTIEITVSNGGRAETFAAVLDTGFTGHLMTPQSVADDLQLPRAEDTPVILGDGRVSVLSTYETEIE' A
#
# COMPACT_ATOMS: atom_id res chain seq x y z
N MET A 1 -10.62 -14.88 9.62
CA MET A 1 -9.81 -15.68 8.68
C MET A 1 -9.59 -14.81 7.46
N ILE A 2 -8.37 -14.33 7.23
CA ILE A 2 -8.03 -13.62 5.99
C ILE A 2 -7.69 -14.71 4.97
N LEU A 3 -8.48 -14.82 3.90
CA LEU A 3 -8.19 -15.71 2.79
C LEU A 3 -7.42 -14.91 1.75
N GLY A 4 -6.11 -15.17 1.64
CA GLY A 4 -5.26 -14.61 0.59
C GLY A 4 -5.08 -15.59 -0.57
N ASP A 5 -4.69 -15.07 -1.72
CA ASP A 5 -4.17 -15.86 -2.84
C ASP A 5 -2.65 -15.98 -2.72
N TYR A 6 -2.06 -17.00 -3.33
CA TYR A 6 -0.61 -17.20 -3.36
C TYR A 6 -0.11 -17.12 -4.81
N ASP A 7 0.58 -16.02 -5.12
CA ASP A 7 1.26 -15.83 -6.40
C ASP A 7 2.52 -16.71 -6.45
N ARG A 8 2.39 -17.86 -7.12
CA ARG A 8 3.49 -18.83 -7.28
C ARG A 8 4.68 -18.29 -8.05
N ALA A 9 4.48 -17.35 -8.98
CA ALA A 9 5.56 -16.83 -9.80
C ALA A 9 6.44 -15.87 -8.99
N LYS A 10 5.84 -15.11 -8.08
CA LYS A 10 6.54 -14.18 -7.18
C LYS A 10 6.90 -14.78 -5.83
N ASN A 11 6.31 -15.94 -5.49
CA ASN A 11 6.42 -16.57 -4.19
C ASN A 11 5.91 -15.66 -3.04
N GLU A 12 4.77 -15.01 -3.27
CA GLU A 12 4.17 -14.04 -2.34
C GLU A 12 2.71 -14.40 -2.07
N VAL A 13 2.25 -14.16 -0.84
CA VAL A 13 0.82 -14.21 -0.50
C VAL A 13 0.24 -12.82 -0.70
N THR A 14 -0.83 -12.72 -1.46
CA THR A 14 -1.53 -11.47 -1.75
C THR A 14 -2.95 -11.49 -1.21
N ILE A 15 -3.44 -10.33 -0.79
CA ILE A 15 -4.84 -10.10 -0.42
C ILE A 15 -5.40 -8.97 -1.26
N GLU A 16 -6.67 -9.05 -1.66
CA GLU A 16 -7.35 -7.91 -2.26
C GLU A 16 -7.74 -6.93 -1.16
N ILE A 17 -7.33 -5.68 -1.31
CA ILE A 17 -7.69 -4.58 -0.42
C ILE A 17 -8.46 -3.56 -1.25
N THR A 18 -9.52 -3.03 -0.67
CA THR A 18 -10.22 -1.86 -1.22
C THR A 18 -9.97 -0.67 -0.31
N VAL A 19 -9.53 0.45 -0.89
CA VAL A 19 -9.34 1.72 -0.18
C VAL A 19 -10.33 2.72 -0.76
N SER A 20 -10.98 3.49 0.10
CA SER A 20 -12.00 4.46 -0.31
C SER A 20 -11.75 5.84 0.26
N ASN A 21 -12.16 6.87 -0.49
CA ASN A 21 -12.14 8.26 -0.04
C ASN A 21 -13.25 9.04 -0.75
N GLY A 22 -14.12 9.74 0.01
CA GLY A 22 -15.10 10.67 -0.54
C GLY A 22 -16.00 10.10 -1.65
N GLY A 23 -16.38 8.81 -1.57
CA GLY A 23 -17.22 8.13 -2.56
C GLY A 23 -16.47 7.49 -3.74
N ARG A 24 -15.13 7.56 -3.75
CA ARG A 24 -14.28 6.78 -4.67
C ARG A 24 -13.72 5.56 -3.95
N ALA A 25 -13.46 4.50 -4.69
CA ALA A 25 -12.85 3.29 -4.17
C ALA A 25 -11.93 2.67 -5.22
N GLU A 26 -10.77 2.20 -4.78
CA GLU A 26 -9.79 1.50 -5.61
C GLU A 26 -9.48 0.14 -4.97
N THR A 27 -9.51 -0.92 -5.79
CA THR A 27 -9.20 -2.29 -5.35
C THR A 27 -7.90 -2.74 -5.99
N PHE A 28 -6.99 -3.27 -5.17
CA PHE A 28 -5.72 -3.80 -5.65
C PHE A 28 -5.23 -4.97 -4.80
N ALA A 29 -4.38 -5.80 -5.39
CA ALA A 29 -3.69 -6.87 -4.68
C ALA A 29 -2.51 -6.29 -3.89
N ALA A 30 -2.52 -6.50 -2.58
CA ALA A 30 -1.44 -6.14 -1.67
C ALA A 30 -0.72 -7.39 -1.16
N VAL A 31 0.59 -7.33 -1.00
CA VAL A 31 1.41 -8.42 -0.45
C VAL A 31 1.30 -8.42 1.07
N LEU A 32 1.17 -9.60 1.66
CA LEU A 32 1.33 -9.78 3.11
C LEU A 32 2.82 -9.81 3.47
N ASP A 33 3.36 -8.67 3.89
CA ASP A 33 4.76 -8.55 4.31
C ASP A 33 4.88 -8.46 5.84
N THR A 34 5.29 -9.57 6.47
CA THR A 34 5.52 -9.61 7.92
C THR A 34 6.80 -8.88 8.36
N GLY A 35 7.70 -8.56 7.43
CA GLY A 35 8.93 -7.82 7.70
C GLY A 35 8.72 -6.30 7.74
N PHE A 36 7.54 -5.82 7.34
CA PHE A 36 7.20 -4.42 7.29
C PHE A 36 6.15 -4.06 8.35
N THR A 37 6.48 -3.13 9.24
CA THR A 37 5.62 -2.72 10.37
C THR A 37 5.09 -1.29 10.25
N GLY A 38 5.12 -0.71 9.05
CA GLY A 38 4.66 0.64 8.76
C GLY A 38 3.19 0.72 8.33
N HIS A 39 2.87 1.74 7.53
CA HIS A 39 1.55 1.99 6.98
C HIS A 39 1.25 1.14 5.73
N LEU A 40 -0.02 0.92 5.40
CA LEU A 40 -0.39 0.29 4.12
C LEU A 40 0.33 1.00 2.95
N MET A 41 1.15 0.26 2.23
CA MET A 41 1.86 0.76 1.06
C MET A 41 0.96 0.60 -0.17
N THR A 42 0.79 1.69 -0.92
CA THR A 42 -0.02 1.70 -2.14
C THR A 42 0.77 2.28 -3.31
N PRO A 43 0.45 1.90 -4.56
CA PRO A 43 0.97 2.63 -5.72
C PRO A 43 0.54 4.10 -5.68
N GLN A 44 1.41 5.00 -6.11
CA GLN A 44 1.11 6.44 -6.18
C GLN A 44 -0.20 6.75 -6.92
N SER A 45 -0.49 5.99 -7.99
CA SER A 45 -1.72 6.14 -8.77
C SER A 45 -2.98 5.96 -7.93
N VAL A 46 -2.98 5.05 -6.94
CA VAL A 46 -4.12 4.84 -6.06
C VAL A 46 -4.39 6.09 -5.21
N ALA A 47 -3.33 6.70 -4.65
CA ALA A 47 -3.45 7.93 -3.88
C ALA A 47 -3.94 9.11 -4.74
N ASP A 48 -3.46 9.19 -5.99
CA ASP A 48 -3.85 10.23 -6.95
C ASP A 48 -5.34 10.09 -7.37
N ASP A 49 -5.77 8.87 -7.71
CA ASP A 49 -7.14 8.57 -8.16
C ASP A 49 -8.17 8.80 -7.03
N LEU A 50 -7.82 8.37 -5.82
CA LEU A 50 -8.61 8.60 -4.61
C LEU A 50 -8.52 10.03 -4.07
N GLN A 51 -7.63 10.87 -4.62
CA GLN A 51 -7.36 12.23 -4.12
C GLN A 51 -7.10 12.25 -2.62
N LEU A 52 -6.26 11.33 -2.13
CA LEU A 52 -5.98 11.24 -0.71
C LEU A 52 -5.23 12.50 -0.23
N PRO A 53 -5.56 13.02 0.96
CA PRO A 53 -4.83 14.12 1.56
C PRO A 53 -3.40 13.68 1.91
N ARG A 54 -2.42 14.37 1.34
CA ARG A 54 -0.99 14.14 1.61
C ARG A 54 -0.62 14.73 2.97
N ALA A 55 0.09 13.96 3.79
CA ALA A 55 0.50 14.36 5.13
C ALA A 55 1.99 14.74 5.18
N GLU A 56 2.89 13.79 4.88
CA GLU A 56 4.34 14.00 4.97
C GLU A 56 5.09 13.29 3.84
N ASP A 57 6.35 13.70 3.65
CA ASP A 57 7.33 13.00 2.82
C ASP A 57 8.52 12.58 3.68
N THR A 58 8.84 11.28 3.64
CA THR A 58 9.87 10.68 4.47
C THR A 58 10.88 9.92 3.60
N PRO A 59 12.19 10.28 3.65
CA PRO A 59 13.23 9.52 2.98
C PRO A 59 13.44 8.18 3.71
N VAL A 60 13.49 7.09 2.96
CA VAL A 60 13.71 5.74 3.46
C VAL A 60 14.83 5.05 2.70
N ILE A 61 15.50 4.11 3.36
CA ILE A 61 16.48 3.23 2.73
C ILE A 61 15.80 1.89 2.46
N LEU A 62 15.75 1.49 1.19
CA LEU A 62 15.17 0.22 0.77
C LEU A 62 16.10 -0.95 1.09
N GLY A 63 15.60 -2.18 1.00
CA GLY A 63 16.38 -3.39 1.27
C GLY A 63 17.62 -3.58 0.36
N ASP A 64 17.66 -2.88 -0.78
CA ASP A 64 18.81 -2.84 -1.70
C ASP A 64 19.81 -1.72 -1.38
N GLY A 65 19.59 -0.95 -0.31
CA GLY A 65 20.42 0.17 0.12
C GLY A 65 20.16 1.49 -0.62
N ARG A 66 19.22 1.54 -1.57
CA ARG A 66 18.86 2.79 -2.26
C ARG A 66 18.00 3.68 -1.36
N VAL A 67 18.18 4.99 -1.48
CA VAL A 67 17.32 5.98 -0.85
C VAL A 67 16.12 6.26 -1.75
N SER A 68 14.91 6.15 -1.21
CA SER A 68 13.66 6.52 -1.85
C SER A 68 12.91 7.53 -0.99
N VAL A 69 12.05 8.34 -1.60
CA VAL A 69 11.10 9.18 -0.85
C VAL A 69 9.75 8.48 -0.85
N LEU A 70 9.18 8.28 0.33
CA LEU A 70 7.81 7.81 0.48
C LEU A 70 6.93 8.98 0.93
N SER A 71 5.74 9.06 0.37
CA SER A 71 4.72 10.02 0.77
C SER A 71 3.65 9.31 1.59
N THR A 72 3.33 9.85 2.75
CA THR A 72 2.26 9.36 3.62
C THR A 72 0.98 10.12 3.31
N TYR A 73 -0.13 9.39 3.28
CA TYR A 73 -1.46 9.93 3.02
C TYR A 73 -2.40 9.53 4.14
N GLU A 74 -3.34 10.41 4.48
CA GLU A 74 -4.36 10.12 5.50
C GLU A 74 -5.59 9.49 4.84
N THR A 75 -6.09 8.41 5.45
CA THR A 75 -7.34 7.75 5.06
C THR A 75 -7.91 7.01 6.26
N GLU A 76 -9.21 6.73 6.22
CA GLU A 76 -9.85 5.77 7.11
C GLU A 76 -9.87 4.40 6.43
N ILE A 77 -9.73 3.33 7.23
CA ILE A 77 -9.84 1.94 6.78
C ILE A 77 -11.16 1.41 7.34
N GLU A 78 -12.08 1.02 6.44
CA GLU A 78 -13.35 0.35 6.78
C GLU A 78 -13.30 -1.15 6.48
#